data_AF-A0A8H8RZ67-F1
#
_entry.id   AF-A0A8H8RZ67-F1
#
_cell.length_a   1.000
_cell.length_b   1.000
_cell.length_c   1.000
_cell.angle_alpha   90.00
_cell.angle_beta   90.00
_cell.angle_gamma   90.00
#
_symmetry.space_group_name_H-M   'P 1'
#
loop_
_entity.id
_entity.type
_entity.pdbx_description
1 polymer ?
#
loop_
_entity_poly.entity_id
_entity_poly.type
_entity_poly.pdbx_seq_one_letter_code
_entity_poly.pdbx_strand_id
1 'polypeptide(L)'
;MRTFKTLAFGAALAAVASASDVETLTKDSFPDFVTDNDLVLAESLAPEYEEAATTLKEKNIKLAKIDCTEEAELCQSFGVEGYPTLKVFRGSDNITPYSGQRKAPAIVSYMTKQSLPAVSILSKDTLEDFKTQDKVVLVAYFEPTDKESNKTFSEVAEKLRDNYLFGASSDAALAKSEDVTFPSVVLYKSFDEGKSVFTKSFDAEAIEQFAKTASIPLIGEVGPETYAGYMATGIPLAYIFAETEDERSSLSALLKTVAEKHRGAISFATIDAKSFGAHAGNLNLKADQFPAFAIQDTVNNKKYPYDQEAEITEASIAKFVDQFVAGKVEPSIKSEPIPEKQEGPVQIIVAKNYDDIVLDDTKDVLVEFYAPWCGHCKSLAPKYDILAGLYVDAGLADKVTIAKVDATANDVPDEIQGFPTIKLYKAGDKKNPVTYSGSRSIEDLIKFIKDDGKHAAEVTYEEESAEAQKPIVESMAEQAAAATEAAKSAGEEATEAVKSAASEASSAAAGEETHDEL
;
A
#
# COMPACT_ATOMS: atom_id res chain seq x y z
N MET A 1 45.77 -10.76 65.31
CA MET A 1 44.34 -10.82 64.91
C MET A 1 44.28 -10.69 63.41
N ARG A 2 43.74 -11.72 62.74
CA ARG A 2 43.54 -11.80 61.29
C ARG A 2 42.33 -10.94 60.90
N THR A 3 42.45 -10.11 59.87
CA THR A 3 41.30 -9.80 59.02
C THR A 3 41.72 -9.46 57.60
N PHE A 4 41.02 -10.07 56.67
CA PHE A 4 41.18 -10.08 55.22
C PHE A 4 41.16 -8.69 54.57
N LYS A 5 41.96 -8.52 53.50
CA LYS A 5 41.67 -7.58 52.41
C LYS A 5 41.77 -8.31 51.08
N THR A 6 40.63 -8.43 50.46
CA THR A 6 40.33 -9.03 49.16
C THR A 6 41.10 -8.31 48.05
N LEU A 7 41.87 -9.04 47.24
CA LEU A 7 42.37 -8.54 45.95
C LEU A 7 41.21 -8.60 44.95
N ALA A 8 40.79 -7.44 44.46
CA ALA A 8 39.95 -7.34 43.25
C ALA A 8 40.87 -7.22 42.04
N PHE A 9 40.92 -8.27 41.21
CA PHE A 9 41.50 -8.22 39.87
C PHE A 9 40.49 -7.51 38.96
N GLY A 10 40.74 -6.25 38.62
CA GLY A 10 40.03 -5.55 37.56
C GLY A 10 40.62 -5.95 36.21
N ALA A 11 39.94 -6.83 35.48
CA ALA A 11 40.21 -7.03 34.07
C ALA A 11 39.55 -5.88 33.30
N ALA A 12 40.35 -4.90 32.89
CA ALA A 12 39.92 -3.91 31.91
C ALA A 12 39.89 -4.58 30.52
N LEU A 13 38.70 -4.98 30.05
CA LEU A 13 38.47 -5.18 28.63
C LEU A 13 38.45 -3.79 27.98
N ALA A 14 39.56 -3.39 27.39
CA ALA A 14 39.58 -2.29 26.44
C ALA A 14 38.82 -2.77 25.19
N ALA A 15 37.61 -2.25 24.98
CA ALA A 15 36.96 -2.33 23.69
C ALA A 15 37.81 -1.55 22.69
N VAL A 16 38.46 -2.27 21.78
CA VAL A 16 39.11 -1.66 20.62
C VAL A 16 37.97 -1.14 19.74
N ALA A 17 37.75 0.17 19.75
CA ALA A 17 36.87 0.81 18.78
C ALA A 17 37.50 0.62 17.40
N SER A 18 36.88 -0.22 16.57
CA SER A 18 37.19 -0.30 15.14
C SER A 18 37.03 1.10 14.54
N ALA A 19 37.99 1.55 13.74
CA ALA A 19 37.81 2.78 12.96
C ALA A 19 36.61 2.59 12.03
N SER A 20 35.67 3.56 12.04
CA SER A 20 34.52 3.57 11.15
C SER A 20 34.98 3.71 9.70
N ASP A 21 34.38 2.94 8.79
CA ASP A 21 34.63 3.04 7.34
C ASP A 21 33.70 4.08 6.67
N VAL A 22 32.86 4.75 7.45
CA VAL A 22 31.97 5.83 7.00
C VAL A 22 32.60 7.19 7.27
N GLU A 23 32.79 7.96 6.20
CA GLU A 23 33.40 9.29 6.27
C GLU A 23 32.43 10.28 6.94
N THR A 24 32.89 11.03 7.95
CA THR A 24 32.06 12.05 8.60
C THR A 24 32.30 13.39 7.92
N LEU A 25 31.26 13.94 7.31
CA LEU A 25 31.35 15.17 6.53
C LEU A 25 30.69 16.34 7.26
N THR A 26 31.30 17.50 7.10
CA THR A 26 30.89 18.81 7.62
C THR A 26 30.63 19.76 6.46
N LYS A 27 30.04 20.93 6.70
CA LYS A 27 29.86 21.98 5.66
C LYS A 27 31.14 22.33 4.91
N ASP A 28 32.30 22.26 5.57
CA ASP A 28 33.59 22.61 4.98
C ASP A 28 34.21 21.47 4.16
N SER A 29 34.04 20.21 4.60
CA SER A 29 34.64 19.04 3.93
C SER A 29 33.75 18.44 2.84
N PHE A 30 32.44 18.68 2.92
CA PHE A 30 31.45 18.10 2.04
C PHE A 30 31.66 18.45 0.54
N PRO A 31 31.85 19.72 0.15
CA PRO A 31 31.93 20.10 -1.27
C PRO A 31 33.10 19.43 -2.00
N ASP A 32 34.27 19.41 -1.37
CA ASP A 32 35.47 18.78 -1.93
C ASP A 32 35.28 17.27 -2.00
N PHE A 33 34.71 16.65 -0.96
CA PHE A 33 34.50 15.21 -0.90
C PHE A 33 33.59 14.68 -2.01
N VAL A 34 32.44 15.31 -2.27
CA VAL A 34 31.52 14.87 -3.34
C VAL A 34 32.05 15.19 -4.74
N THR A 35 32.98 16.13 -4.86
CA THR A 35 33.63 16.47 -6.13
C THR A 35 34.76 15.50 -6.46
N ASP A 36 35.54 15.11 -5.46
CA ASP A 36 36.69 14.22 -5.62
C ASP A 36 36.31 12.73 -5.74
N ASN A 37 35.06 12.37 -5.45
CA ASN A 37 34.57 11.01 -5.49
C ASN A 37 33.40 10.86 -6.48
N ASP A 38 33.58 9.98 -7.48
CA ASP A 38 32.61 9.77 -8.56
C ASP A 38 31.23 9.28 -8.09
N LEU A 39 31.18 8.61 -6.94
CA LEU A 39 29.95 8.07 -6.35
C LEU A 39 30.03 8.04 -4.83
N VAL A 40 29.11 8.78 -4.18
CA VAL A 40 29.00 8.86 -2.72
C VAL A 40 27.55 8.61 -2.29
N LEU A 41 27.33 7.75 -1.30
CA LEU A 41 26.07 7.68 -0.55
C LEU A 41 26.24 8.41 0.77
N ALA A 42 25.28 9.24 1.18
CA ALA A 42 25.31 9.94 2.47
C ALA A 42 24.06 9.62 3.31
N GLU A 43 24.22 9.31 4.60
CA GLU A 43 23.13 9.02 5.57
C GLU A 43 23.31 9.82 6.89
N SER A 44 22.26 9.90 7.71
CA SER A 44 22.30 10.32 9.11
C SER A 44 22.23 9.18 10.16
N LEU A 45 23.08 8.13 10.06
CA LEU A 45 23.43 7.09 11.08
C LEU A 45 22.61 5.76 11.12
N ALA A 46 23.28 4.60 10.93
CA ALA A 46 22.78 3.24 11.26
C ALA A 46 23.92 2.16 11.26
N PRO A 47 23.83 1.05 12.04
CA PRO A 47 24.82 -0.05 12.03
C PRO A 47 24.98 -0.79 10.68
N GLU A 48 23.88 -0.96 9.95
CA GLU A 48 23.85 -1.58 8.60
C GLU A 48 24.65 -0.76 7.58
N TYR A 49 24.75 0.56 7.79
CA TYR A 49 25.46 1.46 6.92
C TYR A 49 26.98 1.32 7.04
N GLU A 50 27.48 1.08 8.26
CA GLU A 50 28.89 0.79 8.51
C GLU A 50 29.30 -0.54 7.86
N GLU A 51 28.46 -1.58 7.98
CA GLU A 51 28.71 -2.88 7.31
C GLU A 51 28.74 -2.74 5.78
N ALA A 52 27.82 -1.96 5.21
CA ALA A 52 27.83 -1.65 3.79
C ALA A 52 29.11 -0.90 3.38
N ALA A 53 29.55 0.08 4.18
CA ALA A 53 30.75 0.87 3.92
C ALA A 53 32.02 0.01 3.91
N THR A 54 32.18 -0.88 4.89
CA THR A 54 33.30 -1.83 4.93
C THR A 54 33.35 -2.69 3.67
N THR A 55 32.21 -3.19 3.20
CA THR A 55 32.12 -4.02 1.99
C THR A 55 32.41 -3.22 0.72
N LEU A 56 31.89 -2.00 0.62
CA LEU A 56 32.01 -1.14 -0.57
C LEU A 56 33.40 -0.51 -0.74
N LYS A 57 34.17 -0.41 0.35
CA LYS A 57 35.54 0.10 0.34
C LYS A 57 36.45 -0.65 -0.63
N GLU A 58 36.29 -1.98 -0.75
CA GLU A 58 37.06 -2.81 -1.70
C GLU A 58 36.78 -2.45 -3.17
N LYS A 59 35.60 -1.87 -3.45
CA LYS A 59 35.17 -1.41 -4.77
C LYS A 59 35.44 0.08 -5.01
N ASN A 60 36.16 0.74 -4.09
CA ASN A 60 36.40 2.18 -4.10
C ASN A 60 35.12 3.04 -4.13
N ILE A 61 34.03 2.54 -3.55
CA ILE A 61 32.77 3.29 -3.41
C ILE A 61 32.71 3.84 -1.99
N LYS A 62 32.43 5.14 -1.85
CA LYS A 62 32.47 5.82 -0.55
C LYS A 62 31.09 6.01 0.03
N LEU A 63 30.97 5.73 1.32
CA LEU A 63 29.81 6.07 2.14
C LEU A 63 30.21 7.17 3.12
N ALA A 64 29.36 8.17 3.25
CA ALA A 64 29.52 9.31 4.12
C ALA A 64 28.35 9.44 5.08
N LYS A 65 28.54 10.17 6.17
CA LYS A 65 27.50 10.62 7.08
C LYS A 65 27.61 12.10 7.40
N ILE A 66 26.46 12.74 7.58
CA ILE A 66 26.35 14.15 7.94
C ILE A 66 25.46 14.23 9.17
N ASP A 67 25.97 14.84 10.24
CA ASP A 67 25.15 15.12 11.43
C ASP A 67 24.35 16.41 11.20
N CYS A 68 23.08 16.27 10.83
CA CYS A 68 22.22 17.41 10.57
C CYS A 68 21.85 18.21 11.83
N THR A 69 22.14 17.71 13.03
CA THR A 69 21.98 18.51 14.26
C THR A 69 23.09 19.55 14.41
N GLU A 70 24.27 19.26 13.85
CA GLU A 70 25.42 20.18 13.81
C GLU A 70 25.45 20.95 12.47
N GLU A 71 25.06 20.31 11.36
CA GLU A 71 25.16 20.80 9.98
C GLU A 71 23.79 21.16 9.37
N ALA A 72 22.95 21.86 10.14
CA ALA A 72 21.56 22.13 9.78
C ALA A 72 21.39 22.84 8.42
N GLU A 73 22.21 23.87 8.14
CA GLU A 73 22.15 24.60 6.86
C GLU A 73 22.50 23.71 5.65
N LEU A 74 23.49 22.83 5.80
CA LEU A 74 23.90 21.90 4.76
C LEU A 74 22.75 20.93 4.45
N CYS A 75 22.19 20.31 5.48
CA CYS A 75 21.08 19.38 5.31
C CYS A 75 19.83 20.03 4.73
N GLN A 76 19.51 21.26 5.16
CA GLN A 76 18.41 22.04 4.60
C GLN A 76 18.66 22.39 3.13
N SER A 77 19.90 22.74 2.75
CA SER A 77 20.24 23.07 1.35
C SER A 77 20.00 21.90 0.38
N PHE A 78 20.10 20.67 0.90
CA PHE A 78 19.78 19.44 0.17
C PHE A 78 18.36 18.94 0.43
N GLY A 79 17.47 19.70 1.07
CA GLY A 79 16.06 19.32 1.25
C GLY A 79 15.86 18.10 2.15
N VAL A 80 16.65 17.96 3.21
CA VAL A 80 16.45 16.93 4.23
C VAL A 80 15.37 17.39 5.21
N GLU A 81 14.21 16.73 5.18
CA GLU A 81 13.05 17.07 6.02
C GLU A 81 12.81 16.07 7.16
N GLY A 82 13.48 14.90 7.11
CA GLY A 82 13.34 13.84 8.10
C GLY A 82 14.55 12.91 8.15
N TYR A 83 14.67 12.14 9.22
CA TYR A 83 15.84 11.29 9.46
C TYR A 83 15.46 9.81 9.62
N PRO A 84 16.28 8.86 9.12
CA PRO A 84 17.39 9.10 8.20
C PRO A 84 16.90 9.40 6.77
N THR A 85 17.65 10.26 6.08
CA THR A 85 17.52 10.52 4.64
C THR A 85 18.82 10.10 3.96
N LEU A 86 18.72 9.27 2.93
CA LEU A 86 19.87 8.82 2.15
C LEU A 86 19.88 9.47 0.78
N LYS A 87 21.03 10.01 0.37
CA LYS A 87 21.22 10.63 -0.95
C LYS A 87 22.47 10.10 -1.63
N VAL A 88 22.34 9.85 -2.93
CA VAL A 88 23.41 9.41 -3.82
C VAL A 88 23.90 10.62 -4.60
N PHE A 89 25.20 10.86 -4.55
CA PHE A 89 25.90 11.94 -5.25
C PHE A 89 26.76 11.33 -6.35
N ARG A 90 26.61 11.82 -7.57
CA ARG A 90 27.49 11.56 -8.72
C ARG A 90 28.05 12.89 -9.19
N GLY A 91 29.17 13.30 -8.60
CA GLY A 91 29.65 14.67 -8.66
C GLY A 91 28.71 15.66 -7.95
N SER A 92 28.93 16.95 -8.15
CA SER A 92 28.21 18.02 -7.45
C SER A 92 26.76 18.20 -7.91
N ASP A 93 26.44 17.81 -9.15
CA ASP A 93 25.22 18.27 -9.83
C ASP A 93 24.16 17.17 -9.96
N ASN A 94 24.54 15.90 -9.81
CA ASN A 94 23.62 14.76 -9.95
C ASN A 94 23.38 14.11 -8.59
N ILE A 95 22.23 14.45 -7.99
CA ILE A 95 21.86 14.04 -6.63
C ILE A 95 20.50 13.36 -6.69
N THR A 96 20.44 12.08 -6.31
CA THR A 96 19.19 11.31 -6.26
C THR A 96 18.91 10.78 -4.86
N PRO A 97 17.65 10.66 -4.44
CA PRO A 97 17.32 10.00 -3.18
C PRO A 97 17.56 8.50 -3.30
N TYR A 98 18.09 7.87 -2.24
CA TYR A 98 18.09 6.41 -2.14
C TYR A 98 16.77 5.95 -1.51
N SER A 99 15.99 5.18 -2.27
CA SER A 99 14.69 4.64 -1.88
C SER A 99 14.69 3.14 -1.61
N GLY A 100 15.86 2.48 -1.71
CA GLY A 100 16.00 1.04 -1.45
C GLY A 100 15.98 0.67 0.04
N GLN A 101 16.07 -0.62 0.35
CA GLN A 101 16.11 -1.09 1.74
C GLN A 101 17.35 -0.58 2.47
N ARG A 102 17.17 -0.19 3.75
CA ARG A 102 18.24 0.29 4.62
C ARG A 102 18.98 -0.87 5.30
N LYS A 103 19.37 -1.86 4.49
CA LYS A 103 20.08 -3.08 4.90
C LYS A 103 21.39 -3.20 4.12
N ALA A 104 22.43 -3.70 4.77
CA ALA A 104 23.77 -3.69 4.19
C ALA A 104 23.83 -4.36 2.80
N PRO A 105 23.25 -5.56 2.57
CA PRO A 105 23.30 -6.21 1.26
C PRO A 105 22.60 -5.41 0.15
N ALA A 106 21.48 -4.74 0.47
CA ALA A 106 20.72 -3.93 -0.48
C ALA A 106 21.51 -2.67 -0.88
N ILE A 107 22.11 -2.00 0.11
CA ILE A 107 22.96 -0.82 -0.12
C ILE A 107 24.19 -1.21 -0.96
N VAL A 108 24.89 -2.30 -0.60
CA VAL A 108 26.07 -2.78 -1.34
C VAL A 108 25.71 -3.10 -2.80
N SER A 109 24.60 -3.82 -3.01
CA SER A 109 24.12 -4.17 -4.34
C SER A 109 23.81 -2.91 -5.15
N TYR A 110 23.00 -2.00 -4.61
CA TYR A 110 22.62 -0.76 -5.27
C TYR A 110 23.85 0.09 -5.63
N MET A 111 24.74 0.34 -4.68
CA MET A 111 25.92 1.18 -4.91
C MET A 111 26.91 0.55 -5.89
N THR A 112 27.05 -0.78 -5.87
CA THR A 112 27.86 -1.51 -6.87
C THR A 112 27.27 -1.31 -8.27
N LYS A 113 25.95 -1.44 -8.44
CA LYS A 113 25.28 -1.17 -9.73
C LYS A 113 25.49 0.28 -10.18
N GLN A 114 25.37 1.23 -9.27
CA GLN A 114 25.57 2.65 -9.56
C GLN A 114 27.01 3.02 -9.93
N SER A 115 28.00 2.22 -9.55
CA SER A 115 29.41 2.42 -9.93
C SER A 115 29.73 1.99 -11.37
N LEU A 116 28.85 1.19 -11.99
CA LEU A 116 29.01 0.80 -13.37
C LEU A 116 28.78 2.00 -14.32
N PRO A 117 29.42 2.01 -15.51
CA PRO A 117 29.02 2.94 -16.55
C PRO A 117 27.54 2.75 -16.87
N ALA A 118 26.86 3.82 -17.28
CA ALA A 118 25.44 3.72 -17.63
C ALA A 118 25.19 2.63 -18.66
N VAL A 119 26.11 2.42 -19.61
CA VAL A 119 26.10 1.27 -20.52
C VAL A 119 27.44 0.54 -20.45
N SER A 120 27.42 -0.73 -20.04
CA SER A 120 28.60 -1.60 -20.03
C SER A 120 28.83 -2.23 -21.40
N ILE A 121 30.05 -2.17 -21.94
CA ILE A 121 30.37 -2.82 -23.23
C ILE A 121 30.58 -4.32 -23.03
N LEU A 122 29.81 -5.13 -23.75
CA LEU A 122 29.76 -6.57 -23.59
C LEU A 122 30.41 -7.31 -24.77
N SER A 123 31.11 -8.38 -24.43
CA SER A 123 31.63 -9.37 -25.36
C SER A 123 30.96 -10.72 -25.10
N LYS A 124 31.28 -11.72 -25.93
CA LYS A 124 30.84 -13.09 -25.72
C LYS A 124 31.22 -13.64 -24.34
N ASP A 125 32.37 -13.22 -23.81
CA ASP A 125 32.90 -13.74 -22.55
C ASP A 125 32.27 -13.06 -21.33
N THR A 126 31.73 -11.84 -21.48
CA THR A 126 31.16 -11.07 -20.36
C THR A 126 29.64 -11.06 -20.32
N LEU A 127 28.97 -11.45 -21.40
CA LEU A 127 27.50 -11.41 -21.51
C LEU A 127 26.82 -12.29 -20.46
N GLU A 128 27.29 -13.53 -20.27
CA GLU A 128 26.65 -14.47 -19.34
C GLU A 128 26.74 -14.01 -17.89
N ASP A 129 27.92 -13.54 -17.47
CA ASP A 129 28.09 -12.96 -16.14
C ASP A 129 27.19 -11.73 -15.97
N PHE A 130 27.15 -10.84 -16.98
CA PHE A 130 26.32 -9.62 -16.95
C PHE A 130 24.83 -9.93 -16.79
N LYS A 131 24.30 -10.96 -17.46
CA LYS A 131 22.89 -11.41 -17.33
C LYS A 131 22.51 -11.79 -15.90
N THR A 132 23.47 -12.19 -15.07
CA THR A 132 23.25 -12.65 -13.70
C THR A 132 23.50 -11.59 -12.63
N GLN A 133 24.01 -10.41 -13.01
CA GLN A 133 24.32 -9.33 -12.06
C GLN A 133 23.06 -8.68 -11.47
N ASP A 134 21.91 -8.84 -12.12
CA ASP A 134 20.63 -8.39 -11.61
C ASP A 134 19.47 -9.29 -12.06
N LYS A 135 18.31 -9.14 -11.41
CA LYS A 135 17.08 -9.85 -11.80
C LYS A 135 16.59 -9.45 -13.19
N VAL A 136 16.90 -8.24 -13.63
CA VAL A 136 16.54 -7.69 -14.94
C VAL A 136 17.71 -6.89 -15.49
N VAL A 137 18.17 -7.23 -16.70
CA VAL A 137 19.21 -6.47 -17.41
C VAL A 137 18.81 -6.24 -18.87
N LEU A 138 19.17 -5.08 -19.42
CA LEU A 138 18.90 -4.73 -20.82
C LEU A 138 20.21 -4.69 -21.61
N VAL A 139 20.25 -5.37 -22.75
CA VAL A 139 21.40 -5.35 -23.66
C VAL A 139 20.98 -4.87 -25.03
N ALA A 140 21.60 -3.80 -25.49
CA ALA A 140 21.45 -3.32 -26.85
C ALA A 140 22.50 -3.92 -27.80
N TYR A 141 22.09 -4.16 -29.03
CA TYR A 141 22.92 -4.69 -30.09
C TYR A 141 22.83 -3.74 -31.29
N PHE A 142 23.92 -3.07 -31.64
CA PHE A 142 23.95 -2.11 -32.76
C PHE A 142 25.34 -2.01 -33.38
N GLU A 143 25.42 -1.53 -34.62
CA GLU A 143 26.70 -1.36 -35.30
C GLU A 143 27.60 -0.34 -34.60
N PRO A 144 28.95 -0.50 -34.61
CA PRO A 144 29.86 0.48 -34.03
C PRO A 144 29.70 1.89 -34.62
N THR A 145 29.22 1.99 -35.86
CA THR A 145 28.97 3.23 -36.60
C THR A 145 27.60 3.85 -36.31
N ASP A 146 26.69 3.13 -35.66
CA ASP A 146 25.35 3.59 -35.33
C ASP A 146 25.37 4.48 -34.08
N LYS A 147 25.76 5.73 -34.28
CA LYS A 147 25.84 6.73 -33.21
C LYS A 147 24.47 7.15 -32.69
N GLU A 148 23.42 7.03 -33.50
CA GLU A 148 22.06 7.44 -33.12
C GLU A 148 21.50 6.44 -32.11
N SER A 149 21.49 5.14 -32.44
CA SER A 149 21.04 4.09 -31.52
C SER A 149 21.86 4.07 -30.23
N ASN A 150 23.18 4.23 -30.33
CA ASN A 150 24.05 4.29 -29.14
C ASN A 150 23.68 5.47 -28.23
N LYS A 151 23.49 6.67 -28.81
CA LYS A 151 23.08 7.85 -28.05
C LYS A 151 21.73 7.64 -27.39
N THR A 152 20.71 7.20 -28.14
CA THR A 152 19.37 6.94 -27.62
C THR A 152 19.38 5.93 -26.49
N PHE A 153 20.08 4.80 -26.65
CA PHE A 153 20.15 3.78 -25.60
C PHE A 153 20.91 4.27 -24.36
N SER A 154 21.97 5.07 -24.55
CA SER A 154 22.72 5.67 -23.44
C SER A 154 21.87 6.67 -22.65
N GLU A 155 21.04 7.49 -23.31
CA GLU A 155 20.11 8.41 -22.66
C GLU A 155 19.07 7.66 -21.81
N VAL A 156 18.51 6.56 -22.35
CA VAL A 156 17.59 5.69 -21.60
C VAL A 156 18.29 5.03 -20.42
N ALA A 157 19.52 4.54 -20.62
CA ALA A 157 20.30 3.89 -19.58
C ALA A 157 20.60 4.85 -18.42
N GLU A 158 21.01 6.10 -18.70
CA GLU A 158 21.23 7.10 -17.64
C GLU A 158 19.96 7.42 -16.86
N LYS A 159 18.80 7.42 -17.52
CA LYS A 159 17.51 7.70 -16.88
C LYS A 159 17.02 6.54 -16.01
N LEU A 160 17.32 5.29 -16.40
CA LEU A 160 16.76 4.10 -15.79
C LEU A 160 17.78 3.24 -15.01
N ARG A 161 19.03 3.67 -14.91
CA ARG A 161 20.12 2.96 -14.19
C ARG A 161 19.83 2.65 -12.72
N ASP A 162 18.93 3.40 -12.09
CA ASP A 162 18.48 3.15 -10.72
C ASP A 162 17.61 1.90 -10.62
N ASN A 163 17.01 1.47 -11.74
CA ASN A 163 16.08 0.35 -11.82
C ASN A 163 16.68 -0.88 -12.53
N TYR A 164 17.57 -0.67 -13.51
CA TYR A 164 18.07 -1.75 -14.37
C TYR A 164 19.56 -1.57 -14.69
N LEU A 165 20.22 -2.69 -15.02
CA LEU A 165 21.55 -2.68 -15.62
C LEU A 165 21.47 -2.66 -17.14
N PHE A 166 22.30 -1.84 -17.77
CA PHE A 166 22.35 -1.69 -19.22
C PHE A 166 23.71 -2.09 -19.78
N GLY A 167 23.70 -2.90 -20.82
CA GLY A 167 24.86 -3.30 -21.58
C GLY A 167 24.68 -3.04 -23.07
N ALA A 168 25.77 -2.98 -23.81
CA ALA A 168 25.71 -2.90 -25.27
C ALA A 168 26.80 -3.76 -25.89
N SER A 169 26.49 -4.36 -27.04
CA SER A 169 27.47 -5.05 -27.86
C SER A 169 27.34 -4.66 -29.32
N SER A 170 28.49 -4.58 -30.00
CA SER A 170 28.57 -4.35 -31.44
C SER A 170 29.10 -5.57 -32.20
N ASP A 171 29.19 -6.73 -31.54
CA ASP A 171 29.57 -7.99 -32.15
C ASP A 171 28.36 -8.66 -32.82
N ALA A 172 28.36 -8.70 -34.16
CA ALA A 172 27.31 -9.32 -34.95
C ALA A 172 27.18 -10.83 -34.73
N ALA A 173 28.27 -11.52 -34.36
CA ALA A 173 28.22 -12.93 -34.03
C ALA A 173 27.51 -13.16 -32.69
N LEU A 174 27.71 -12.26 -31.71
CA LEU A 174 27.02 -12.29 -30.42
C LEU A 174 25.53 -11.98 -30.56
N ALA A 175 25.17 -10.96 -31.36
CA ALA A 175 23.77 -10.67 -31.67
C ALA A 175 23.07 -11.88 -32.29
N LYS A 176 23.74 -12.55 -33.23
CA LYS A 176 23.23 -13.77 -33.87
C LYS A 176 23.09 -14.94 -32.90
N SER A 177 24.01 -15.12 -31.95
CA SER A 177 23.85 -16.17 -30.92
C SER A 177 22.70 -15.89 -29.96
N GLU A 178 22.28 -14.63 -29.88
CA GLU A 178 21.10 -14.20 -29.13
C GLU A 178 19.85 -14.06 -30.00
N ASP A 179 19.85 -14.63 -31.21
CA ASP A 179 18.71 -14.61 -32.14
C ASP A 179 18.16 -13.19 -32.42
N VAL A 180 19.04 -12.18 -32.44
CA VAL A 180 18.68 -10.79 -32.74
C VAL A 180 19.54 -10.17 -33.83
N THR A 181 19.01 -9.13 -34.48
CA THR A 181 19.68 -8.33 -35.51
C THR A 181 19.96 -6.92 -35.01
N PHE A 182 20.89 -6.22 -35.65
CA PHE A 182 21.09 -4.79 -35.39
C PHE A 182 20.04 -3.92 -36.09
N PRO A 183 19.61 -2.80 -35.48
CA PRO A 183 19.68 -2.50 -34.06
C PRO A 183 18.59 -3.25 -33.28
N SER A 184 18.86 -3.70 -32.05
CA SER A 184 17.86 -4.31 -31.18
C SER A 184 18.18 -4.12 -29.70
N VAL A 185 17.17 -4.32 -28.85
CA VAL A 185 17.32 -4.37 -27.39
C VAL A 185 16.74 -5.69 -26.89
N VAL A 186 17.47 -6.36 -26.02
CA VAL A 186 17.03 -7.58 -25.35
C VAL A 186 16.99 -7.32 -23.86
N LEU A 187 15.85 -7.61 -23.24
CA LEU A 187 15.73 -7.67 -21.79
C LEU A 187 15.92 -9.12 -21.34
N TYR A 188 16.91 -9.37 -20.51
CA TYR A 188 17.10 -10.65 -19.83
C TYR A 188 16.56 -10.53 -18.41
N LYS A 189 15.95 -11.61 -17.93
CA LYS A 189 15.31 -11.67 -16.62
C LYS A 189 15.52 -13.03 -15.96
N SER A 190 15.53 -13.07 -14.63
CA SER A 190 15.69 -14.32 -13.88
C SER A 190 14.37 -15.10 -13.68
N PHE A 191 13.29 -14.66 -14.32
CA PHE A 191 11.94 -15.19 -14.18
C PHE A 191 11.22 -15.28 -15.54
N ASP A 192 10.05 -15.92 -15.55
CA ASP A 192 9.28 -16.25 -16.74
C ASP A 192 10.14 -16.93 -17.85
N GLU A 193 10.05 -16.46 -19.09
CA GLU A 193 10.77 -16.96 -20.27
C GLU A 193 12.26 -16.60 -20.27
N GLY A 194 12.74 -15.87 -19.26
CA GLY A 194 14.13 -15.46 -19.11
C GLY A 194 14.62 -14.37 -20.08
N LYS A 195 13.86 -14.09 -21.15
CA LYS A 195 14.23 -13.19 -22.23
C LYS A 195 13.02 -12.53 -22.86
N SER A 196 13.16 -11.27 -23.25
CA SER A 196 12.19 -10.52 -24.05
C SER A 196 12.93 -9.67 -25.07
N VAL A 197 12.51 -9.71 -26.33
CA VAL A 197 13.16 -8.97 -27.42
C VAL A 197 12.30 -7.78 -27.81
N PHE A 198 12.89 -6.60 -27.86
CA PHE A 198 12.25 -5.39 -28.33
C PHE A 198 12.17 -5.39 -29.86
N THR A 199 10.94 -5.26 -30.38
CA THR A 199 10.64 -5.35 -31.82
C THR A 199 10.07 -4.07 -32.43
N LYS A 200 9.99 -2.97 -31.64
CA LYS A 200 9.45 -1.68 -32.08
C LYS A 200 10.56 -0.74 -32.57
N SER A 201 10.20 0.51 -32.89
CA SER A 201 11.14 1.57 -33.26
C SER A 201 12.18 1.82 -32.17
N PHE A 202 13.44 1.99 -32.58
CA PHE A 202 14.57 2.26 -31.68
C PHE A 202 14.55 3.73 -31.22
N ASP A 203 13.54 4.10 -30.42
CA ASP A 203 13.40 5.42 -29.81
C ASP A 203 13.32 5.31 -28.28
N ALA A 204 13.67 6.41 -27.60
CA ALA A 204 13.82 6.42 -26.15
C ALA A 204 12.53 6.04 -25.41
N GLU A 205 11.39 6.62 -25.80
CA GLU A 205 10.10 6.37 -25.14
C GLU A 205 9.66 4.91 -25.29
N ALA A 206 9.82 4.33 -26.47
CA ALA A 206 9.46 2.94 -26.72
C ALA A 206 10.36 1.96 -25.96
N ILE A 207 11.68 2.23 -25.85
CA ILE A 207 12.61 1.42 -25.06
C ILE A 207 12.30 1.56 -23.57
N GLU A 208 12.01 2.76 -23.07
CA GLU A 208 11.62 2.99 -21.68
C GLU A 208 10.34 2.22 -21.31
N GLN A 209 9.32 2.28 -22.17
CA GLN A 209 8.09 1.52 -21.95
C GLN A 209 8.31 0.02 -22.03
N PHE A 210 9.14 -0.44 -22.97
CA PHE A 210 9.52 -1.84 -23.05
C PHE A 210 10.22 -2.31 -21.77
N ALA A 211 11.20 -1.55 -21.26
CA ALA A 211 11.89 -1.86 -20.01
C ALA A 211 10.89 -1.98 -18.86
N LYS A 212 10.01 -0.99 -18.69
CA LYS A 212 9.00 -0.95 -17.61
C LYS A 212 8.01 -2.11 -17.68
N THR A 213 7.55 -2.49 -18.87
CA THR A 213 6.54 -3.56 -19.00
C THR A 213 7.18 -4.95 -18.96
N ALA A 214 8.31 -5.15 -19.65
CA ALA A 214 8.95 -6.48 -19.74
C ALA A 214 9.77 -6.83 -18.49
N SER A 215 10.12 -5.86 -17.64
CA SER A 215 10.74 -6.10 -16.33
C SER A 215 9.77 -6.60 -15.27
N ILE A 216 8.46 -6.55 -15.52
CA ILE A 216 7.45 -7.03 -14.57
C ILE A 216 7.22 -8.52 -14.83
N PRO A 217 7.34 -9.38 -13.80
CA PRO A 217 7.02 -10.80 -13.92
C PRO A 217 5.58 -10.99 -14.37
N LEU A 218 5.29 -12.13 -15.00
CA LEU A 218 3.93 -12.48 -15.39
C LEU A 218 2.99 -12.48 -14.17
N ILE A 219 3.44 -13.12 -13.09
CA ILE A 219 2.86 -13.03 -11.75
C ILE A 219 4.04 -12.87 -10.79
N GLY A 220 4.26 -11.66 -10.30
CA GLY A 220 5.34 -11.38 -9.34
C GLY A 220 4.81 -11.23 -7.92
N GLU A 221 5.64 -10.70 -7.02
CA GLU A 221 5.22 -10.35 -5.66
C GLU A 221 5.18 -8.84 -5.50
N VAL A 222 4.12 -8.31 -4.88
CA VAL A 222 4.03 -6.93 -4.41
C VAL A 222 4.59 -6.86 -2.99
N GLY A 223 5.62 -6.04 -2.85
CA GLY A 223 6.19 -5.64 -1.58
C GLY A 223 6.80 -4.24 -1.69
N PRO A 224 7.50 -3.76 -0.64
CA PRO A 224 8.06 -2.41 -0.60
C PRO A 224 8.95 -2.06 -1.80
N GLU A 225 9.67 -3.03 -2.35
CA GLU A 225 10.59 -2.81 -3.50
C GLU A 225 9.91 -2.85 -4.86
N THR A 226 8.86 -3.66 -5.01
CA THR A 226 8.25 -3.94 -6.32
C THR A 226 7.01 -3.09 -6.57
N TYR A 227 6.36 -2.59 -5.52
CA TYR A 227 5.12 -1.81 -5.62
C TYR A 227 5.26 -0.60 -6.55
N ALA A 228 6.33 0.20 -6.39
CA ALA A 228 6.58 1.36 -7.24
C ALA A 228 6.72 0.98 -8.73
N GLY A 229 7.35 -0.17 -9.01
CA GLY A 229 7.46 -0.71 -10.36
C GLY A 229 6.10 -1.01 -10.98
N TYR A 230 5.22 -1.69 -10.25
CA TYR A 230 3.85 -1.95 -10.72
C TYR A 230 3.06 -0.66 -10.96
N MET A 231 3.14 0.31 -10.05
CA MET A 231 2.44 1.60 -10.21
C MET A 231 2.95 2.40 -11.41
N ALA A 232 4.26 2.34 -11.68
CA ALA A 232 4.88 3.04 -12.80
C ALA A 232 4.48 2.49 -14.18
N THR A 233 3.90 1.28 -14.26
CA THR A 233 3.40 0.70 -15.52
C THR A 233 2.19 1.45 -16.07
N GLY A 234 1.41 2.12 -15.22
CA GLY A 234 0.17 2.80 -15.61
C GLY A 234 -0.94 1.86 -16.08
N ILE A 235 -0.83 0.55 -15.85
CA ILE A 235 -1.91 -0.41 -16.10
C ILE A 235 -2.50 -0.90 -14.77
N PRO A 236 -3.75 -1.43 -14.77
CA PRO A 236 -4.35 -2.02 -13.58
C PRO A 236 -3.51 -3.13 -12.95
N LEU A 237 -3.58 -3.25 -11.63
CA LEU A 237 -2.88 -4.27 -10.84
C LEU A 237 -3.90 -5.21 -10.18
N ALA A 238 -3.81 -6.49 -10.51
CA ALA A 238 -4.51 -7.59 -9.86
C ALA A 238 -3.68 -8.12 -8.68
N TYR A 239 -4.22 -8.01 -7.48
CA TYR A 239 -3.64 -8.49 -6.24
C TYR A 239 -4.18 -9.87 -5.90
N ILE A 240 -3.28 -10.79 -5.56
CA ILE A 240 -3.57 -12.15 -5.08
C ILE A 240 -3.06 -12.24 -3.64
N PHE A 241 -3.94 -12.02 -2.67
CA PHE A 241 -3.60 -12.10 -1.25
C PHE A 241 -3.58 -13.55 -0.80
N ALA A 242 -2.48 -13.94 -0.15
CA ALA A 242 -2.34 -15.26 0.48
C ALA A 242 -1.35 -15.18 1.66
N GLU A 243 -1.63 -15.95 2.70
CA GLU A 243 -0.92 -15.88 4.00
C GLU A 243 0.41 -16.63 3.98
N THR A 244 0.55 -17.61 3.09
CA THR A 244 1.73 -18.48 3.01
C THR A 244 2.36 -18.45 1.63
N GLU A 245 3.66 -18.73 1.57
CA GLU A 245 4.39 -18.81 0.31
C GLU A 245 3.89 -19.95 -0.59
N ASP A 246 3.52 -21.09 -0.01
CA ASP A 246 2.96 -22.24 -0.73
C ASP A 246 1.59 -21.89 -1.36
N GLU A 247 0.75 -21.17 -0.62
CA GLU A 247 -0.54 -20.70 -1.13
C GLU A 247 -0.36 -19.65 -2.25
N ARG A 248 0.55 -18.68 -2.07
CA ARG A 248 0.92 -17.71 -3.12
C ARG A 248 1.42 -18.42 -4.38
N SER A 249 2.26 -19.43 -4.24
CA SER A 249 2.79 -20.22 -5.36
C SER A 249 1.70 -21.02 -6.06
N SER A 250 0.80 -21.64 -5.30
CA SER A 250 -0.33 -22.42 -5.83
C SER A 250 -1.32 -21.55 -6.59
N LEU A 251 -1.69 -20.39 -6.03
CA LEU A 251 -2.58 -19.42 -6.69
C LEU A 251 -1.92 -18.80 -7.93
N SER A 252 -0.61 -18.55 -7.89
CA SER A 252 0.13 -18.09 -9.07
C SER A 252 0.09 -19.13 -10.19
N ALA A 253 0.32 -20.40 -9.87
CA ALA A 253 0.24 -21.49 -10.85
C ALA A 253 -1.18 -21.63 -11.41
N LEU A 254 -2.21 -21.54 -10.56
CA LEU A 254 -3.63 -21.61 -10.93
C LEU A 254 -4.02 -20.47 -11.89
N LEU A 255 -3.53 -19.25 -11.66
CA LEU A 255 -3.91 -18.06 -12.42
C LEU A 255 -2.96 -17.73 -13.58
N LYS A 256 -1.94 -18.57 -13.81
CA LYS A 256 -0.92 -18.34 -14.83
C LYS A 256 -1.52 -18.13 -16.23
N THR A 257 -2.42 -19.01 -16.67
CA THR A 257 -3.08 -18.91 -18.00
C THR A 257 -3.86 -17.60 -18.14
N VAL A 258 -4.49 -17.15 -17.05
CA VAL A 258 -5.25 -15.89 -17.02
C VAL A 258 -4.31 -14.71 -17.16
N ALA A 259 -3.20 -14.70 -16.40
CA ALA A 259 -2.18 -13.67 -16.51
C ALA A 259 -1.54 -13.61 -17.91
N GLU A 260 -1.27 -14.77 -18.55
CA GLU A 260 -0.72 -14.83 -19.91
C GLU A 260 -1.66 -14.20 -20.93
N LYS A 261 -2.95 -14.55 -20.84
CA LYS A 261 -4.00 -14.03 -21.74
C LYS A 261 -4.14 -12.51 -21.64
N HIS A 262 -3.95 -11.94 -20.45
CA HIS A 262 -4.15 -10.50 -20.19
C HIS A 262 -2.85 -9.72 -19.99
N ARG A 263 -1.71 -10.27 -20.42
CA ARG A 263 -0.41 -9.61 -20.31
C ARG A 263 -0.42 -8.25 -21.02
N GLY A 264 -0.01 -7.21 -20.28
CA GLY A 264 0.01 -5.82 -20.76
C GLY A 264 -1.33 -5.09 -20.65
N ALA A 265 -2.44 -5.78 -20.37
CA ALA A 265 -3.71 -5.14 -20.01
C ALA A 265 -3.88 -5.04 -18.49
N ILE A 266 -3.39 -6.04 -17.74
CA ILE A 266 -3.38 -6.06 -16.27
C ILE A 266 -2.07 -6.71 -15.80
N SER A 267 -1.45 -6.14 -14.77
CA SER A 267 -0.35 -6.78 -14.04
C SER A 267 -0.92 -7.69 -12.97
N PHE A 268 -0.38 -8.89 -12.80
CA PHE A 268 -0.77 -9.79 -11.71
C PHE A 268 0.36 -9.88 -10.69
N ALA A 269 0.00 -9.84 -9.41
CA ALA A 269 0.98 -10.04 -8.35
C ALA A 269 0.36 -10.65 -7.10
N THR A 270 1.13 -11.54 -6.46
CA THR A 270 0.84 -12.00 -5.11
C THR A 270 1.26 -10.98 -4.08
N ILE A 271 0.61 -10.97 -2.92
CA ILE A 271 0.98 -10.14 -1.79
C ILE A 271 0.92 -10.97 -0.51
N ASP A 272 1.94 -10.83 0.34
CA ASP A 272 1.98 -11.51 1.63
C ASP A 272 0.94 -10.92 2.58
N ALA A 273 -0.16 -11.64 2.76
CA ALA A 273 -1.27 -11.20 3.59
C ALA A 273 -0.90 -11.15 5.09
N LYS A 274 0.11 -11.91 5.53
CA LYS A 274 0.58 -11.82 6.94
C LYS A 274 1.28 -10.49 7.21
N SER A 275 2.12 -10.05 6.29
CA SER A 275 2.88 -8.80 6.44
C SER A 275 2.08 -7.57 6.00
N PHE A 276 1.20 -7.73 5.00
CA PHE A 276 0.55 -6.62 4.30
C PHE A 276 -0.97 -6.80 4.13
N GLY A 277 -1.62 -7.67 4.91
CA GLY A 277 -3.06 -7.94 4.83
C GLY A 277 -3.95 -6.70 5.02
N ALA A 278 -3.49 -5.72 5.80
CA ALA A 278 -4.18 -4.43 5.94
C ALA A 278 -4.36 -3.69 4.60
N HIS A 279 -3.51 -3.96 3.59
CA HIS A 279 -3.65 -3.40 2.25
C HIS A 279 -4.95 -3.86 1.55
N ALA A 280 -5.50 -5.02 1.91
CA ALA A 280 -6.77 -5.52 1.39
C ALA A 280 -7.92 -4.53 1.65
N GLY A 281 -7.91 -3.86 2.81
CA GLY A 281 -8.90 -2.82 3.14
C GLY A 281 -8.87 -1.61 2.19
N ASN A 282 -7.70 -1.26 1.64
CA ASN A 282 -7.59 -0.21 0.63
C ASN A 282 -8.21 -0.62 -0.71
N LEU A 283 -8.39 -1.92 -0.94
CA LEU A 283 -9.00 -2.51 -2.12
C LEU A 283 -10.47 -2.90 -1.88
N ASN A 284 -11.05 -2.45 -0.76
CA ASN A 284 -12.40 -2.75 -0.32
C ASN A 284 -12.64 -4.25 -0.07
N LEU A 285 -11.59 -4.98 0.32
CA LEU A 285 -11.65 -6.35 0.82
C LEU A 285 -11.60 -6.36 2.36
N LYS A 286 -12.15 -7.39 2.98
CA LYS A 286 -11.95 -7.69 4.41
C LYS A 286 -10.50 -8.14 4.63
N ALA A 287 -9.84 -7.56 5.64
CA ALA A 287 -8.41 -7.73 5.89
C ALA A 287 -8.05 -8.97 6.74
N ASP A 288 -9.05 -9.76 7.11
CA ASP A 288 -8.99 -10.96 7.94
C ASP A 288 -9.46 -12.22 7.17
N GLN A 289 -9.88 -12.07 5.92
CA GLN A 289 -10.40 -13.15 5.08
C GLN A 289 -9.49 -13.38 3.86
N PHE A 290 -8.59 -14.35 3.98
CA PHE A 290 -7.65 -14.76 2.92
C PHE A 290 -7.80 -16.25 2.59
N PRO A 291 -7.54 -16.67 1.34
CA PRO A 291 -7.01 -15.87 0.23
C PRO A 291 -8.05 -14.91 -0.37
N ALA A 292 -7.59 -13.83 -1.01
CA ALA A 292 -8.46 -12.84 -1.62
C ALA A 292 -7.90 -12.33 -2.96
N PHE A 293 -8.79 -11.86 -3.84
CA PHE A 293 -8.43 -11.31 -5.14
C PHE A 293 -9.09 -9.93 -5.34
N ALA A 294 -8.35 -8.97 -5.88
CA ALA A 294 -8.90 -7.69 -6.28
C ALA A 294 -8.12 -7.10 -7.44
N ILE A 295 -8.78 -6.30 -8.27
CA ILE A 295 -8.13 -5.47 -9.29
C ILE A 295 -8.21 -4.01 -8.84
N GLN A 296 -7.10 -3.28 -8.98
CA GLN A 296 -7.04 -1.83 -8.82
C GLN A 296 -6.72 -1.17 -10.16
N ASP A 297 -7.56 -0.24 -10.60
CA ASP A 297 -7.17 0.76 -11.59
C ASP A 297 -6.27 1.76 -10.88
N THR A 298 -4.96 1.67 -11.14
CA THR A 298 -3.92 2.44 -10.47
C THR A 298 -3.92 3.92 -10.87
N VAL A 299 -4.52 4.26 -12.01
CA VAL A 299 -4.56 5.63 -12.54
C VAL A 299 -5.75 6.40 -11.98
N ASN A 300 -6.94 5.79 -12.01
CA ASN A 300 -8.17 6.42 -11.50
C ASN A 300 -8.49 6.04 -10.05
N ASN A 301 -7.63 5.23 -9.43
CA ASN A 301 -7.78 4.69 -8.07
C ASN A 301 -9.12 3.98 -7.83
N LYS A 302 -9.65 3.30 -8.86
CA LYS A 302 -10.87 2.50 -8.75
C LYS A 302 -10.54 1.08 -8.32
N LYS A 303 -11.42 0.48 -7.51
CA LYS A 303 -11.20 -0.83 -6.88
C LYS A 303 -12.27 -1.81 -7.33
N TYR A 304 -11.87 -3.05 -7.56
CA TYR A 304 -12.73 -4.11 -8.05
C TYR A 304 -12.41 -5.38 -7.24
N PRO A 305 -12.87 -5.46 -5.98
CA PRO A 305 -12.73 -6.65 -5.15
C PRO A 305 -13.52 -7.79 -5.77
N TYR A 306 -12.93 -8.99 -5.77
CA TYR A 306 -13.65 -10.22 -6.00
C TYR A 306 -14.37 -10.64 -4.72
N ASP A 307 -15.48 -11.36 -4.86
CA ASP A 307 -16.28 -11.84 -3.73
C ASP A 307 -15.46 -12.82 -2.87
N GLN A 308 -15.19 -12.46 -1.61
CA GLN A 308 -14.39 -13.28 -0.69
C GLN A 308 -15.15 -14.50 -0.15
N GLU A 309 -16.47 -14.58 -0.35
CA GLU A 309 -17.25 -15.79 -0.07
C GLU A 309 -17.22 -16.78 -1.25
N ALA A 310 -16.76 -16.34 -2.42
CA ALA A 310 -16.65 -17.17 -3.61
C ALA A 310 -15.27 -17.83 -3.72
N GLU A 311 -15.24 -19.09 -4.16
CA GLU A 311 -13.99 -19.82 -4.35
C GLU A 311 -13.14 -19.19 -5.48
N ILE A 312 -11.84 -19.07 -5.22
CA ILE A 312 -10.85 -18.64 -6.20
C ILE A 312 -10.46 -19.84 -7.06
N THR A 313 -10.98 -19.88 -8.28
CA THR A 313 -10.65 -20.90 -9.29
C THR A 313 -10.16 -20.21 -10.56
N GLU A 314 -9.41 -20.91 -11.41
CA GLU A 314 -8.98 -20.37 -12.71
C GLU A 314 -10.19 -19.84 -13.51
N ALA A 315 -11.29 -20.60 -13.56
CA ALA A 315 -12.48 -20.25 -14.32
C ALA A 315 -13.22 -19.02 -13.77
N SER A 316 -13.37 -18.92 -12.44
CA SER A 316 -14.07 -17.81 -11.80
C SER A 316 -13.28 -16.50 -11.94
N ILE A 317 -11.97 -16.54 -11.71
CA ILE A 317 -11.10 -15.38 -11.87
C ILE A 317 -10.93 -15.00 -13.35
N ALA A 318 -10.79 -15.95 -14.27
CA ALA A 318 -10.73 -15.66 -15.70
C ALA A 318 -11.97 -14.89 -16.17
N LYS A 319 -13.16 -15.33 -15.74
CA LYS A 319 -14.42 -14.64 -16.06
C LYS A 319 -14.46 -13.23 -15.47
N PHE A 320 -14.03 -13.05 -14.23
CA PHE A 320 -14.00 -11.74 -13.58
C PHE A 320 -13.04 -10.78 -14.29
N VAL A 321 -11.83 -11.24 -14.59
CA VAL A 321 -10.81 -10.49 -15.34
C VAL A 321 -11.30 -10.14 -16.74
N ASP A 322 -11.90 -11.08 -17.48
CA ASP A 322 -12.47 -10.83 -18.80
C ASP A 322 -13.55 -9.74 -18.76
N GLN A 323 -14.42 -9.77 -17.75
CA GLN A 323 -15.45 -8.76 -17.56
C GLN A 323 -14.85 -7.40 -17.21
N PHE A 324 -13.82 -7.37 -16.37
CA PHE A 324 -13.12 -6.13 -16.02
C PHE A 324 -12.47 -5.49 -17.24
N VAL A 325 -11.71 -6.26 -18.03
CA VAL A 325 -11.08 -5.77 -19.27
C VAL A 325 -12.13 -5.30 -20.29
N ALA A 326 -13.30 -5.94 -20.31
CA ALA A 326 -14.43 -5.52 -21.14
C ALA A 326 -15.21 -4.30 -20.59
N GLY A 327 -14.82 -3.73 -19.45
CA GLY A 327 -15.48 -2.59 -18.82
C GLY A 327 -16.86 -2.90 -18.24
N LYS A 328 -17.13 -4.17 -17.91
CA LYS A 328 -18.44 -4.65 -17.42
C LYS A 328 -18.51 -4.82 -15.90
N VAL A 329 -17.40 -4.71 -15.19
CA VAL A 329 -17.37 -4.74 -13.73
C VAL A 329 -17.44 -3.30 -13.24
N GLU A 330 -18.40 -3.01 -12.37
CA GLU A 330 -18.50 -1.70 -11.73
C GLU A 330 -17.48 -1.59 -10.58
N PRO A 331 -16.88 -0.41 -10.37
CA PRO A 331 -15.98 -0.20 -9.24
C PRO A 331 -16.75 -0.34 -7.92
N SER A 332 -16.11 -0.94 -6.92
CA SER A 332 -16.72 -1.05 -5.59
C SER A 332 -16.71 0.29 -4.87
N ILE A 333 -17.81 0.50 -4.14
CA ILE A 333 -17.97 1.56 -3.16
C ILE A 333 -17.45 1.01 -1.83
N LYS A 334 -16.52 1.72 -1.18
CA LYS A 334 -16.05 1.32 0.15
C LYS A 334 -17.22 1.38 1.11
N SER A 335 -17.52 0.28 1.79
CA SER A 335 -18.61 0.20 2.74
C SER A 335 -18.25 -0.78 3.83
N GLU A 336 -18.59 -0.42 5.06
CA GLU A 336 -18.73 -1.41 6.13
C GLU A 336 -19.92 -2.35 5.82
N PRO A 337 -19.97 -3.53 6.46
CA PRO A 337 -21.15 -4.40 6.40
C PRO A 337 -22.39 -3.67 6.89
N ILE A 338 -23.55 -3.96 6.29
CA ILE A 338 -24.81 -3.46 6.82
C ILE A 338 -25.01 -4.09 8.21
N PRO A 339 -25.26 -3.30 9.27
CA PRO A 339 -25.50 -3.84 10.60
C PRO A 339 -26.66 -4.85 10.59
N GLU A 340 -26.48 -6.02 11.21
CA GLU A 340 -27.53 -7.05 11.27
C GLU A 340 -28.79 -6.55 11.98
N LYS A 341 -28.62 -5.65 12.95
CA LYS A 341 -29.68 -4.97 13.68
C LYS A 341 -29.31 -3.51 13.88
N GLN A 342 -30.30 -2.64 13.72
CA GLN A 342 -30.20 -1.24 14.11
C GLN A 342 -30.47 -1.15 15.61
N GLU A 343 -29.41 -1.04 16.41
CA GLU A 343 -29.50 -0.94 17.87
C GLU A 343 -29.44 0.52 18.32
N GLY A 344 -30.30 0.87 19.28
CA GLY A 344 -30.41 2.24 19.80
C GLY A 344 -31.27 3.17 18.93
N PRO A 345 -31.45 4.43 19.38
CA PRO A 345 -32.31 5.39 18.69
C PRO A 345 -31.66 6.03 17.45
N VAL A 346 -30.33 6.02 17.35
CA VAL A 346 -29.59 6.54 16.19
C VAL A 346 -29.39 5.44 15.16
N GLN A 347 -29.81 5.67 13.92
CA GLN A 347 -29.60 4.73 12.82
C GLN A 347 -28.14 4.73 12.35
N ILE A 348 -27.55 3.55 12.20
CA ILE A 348 -26.20 3.37 11.66
C ILE A 348 -26.30 3.21 10.14
N ILE A 349 -25.65 4.13 9.43
CA ILE A 349 -25.54 4.15 7.98
C ILE A 349 -24.15 3.66 7.57
N VAL A 350 -24.13 2.84 6.52
CA VAL A 350 -22.96 2.44 5.75
C VAL A 350 -23.20 2.76 4.27
N ALA A 351 -22.18 2.77 3.42
CA ALA A 351 -22.38 3.17 2.03
C ALA A 351 -23.42 2.31 1.29
N LYS A 352 -23.52 1.01 1.63
CA LYS A 352 -24.47 0.06 1.02
C LYS A 352 -25.94 0.25 1.40
N ASN A 353 -26.25 0.87 2.56
CA ASN A 353 -27.64 1.15 2.98
C ASN A 353 -27.95 2.66 2.98
N TYR A 354 -27.02 3.48 2.48
CA TYR A 354 -27.12 4.94 2.50
C TYR A 354 -28.39 5.42 1.81
N ASP A 355 -28.65 4.91 0.60
CA ASP A 355 -29.82 5.31 -0.19
C ASP A 355 -31.13 4.92 0.50
N ASP A 356 -31.19 3.73 1.09
CA ASP A 356 -32.40 3.22 1.77
C ASP A 356 -32.78 4.08 3.00
N ILE A 357 -31.79 4.57 3.74
CA ILE A 357 -32.01 5.33 4.98
C ILE A 357 -32.07 6.84 4.71
N VAL A 358 -31.06 7.39 4.04
CA VAL A 358 -30.88 8.85 3.89
C VAL A 358 -31.83 9.41 2.85
N LEU A 359 -32.06 8.66 1.76
CA LEU A 359 -32.87 9.11 0.63
C LEU A 359 -34.35 8.70 0.74
N ASP A 360 -34.81 8.22 1.90
CA ASP A 360 -36.24 8.05 2.19
C ASP A 360 -36.96 9.41 2.10
N ASP A 361 -37.67 9.61 0.99
CA ASP A 361 -38.30 10.88 0.65
C ASP A 361 -39.46 11.25 1.58
N THR A 362 -39.89 10.34 2.45
CA THR A 362 -40.96 10.58 3.43
C THR A 362 -40.45 11.21 4.73
N LYS A 363 -39.13 11.16 5.01
CA LYS A 363 -38.55 11.59 6.28
C LYS A 363 -37.54 12.71 6.14
N ASP A 364 -37.46 13.57 7.14
CA ASP A 364 -36.31 14.43 7.36
C ASP A 364 -35.20 13.61 8.02
N VAL A 365 -34.03 13.50 7.38
CA VAL A 365 -32.93 12.67 7.89
C VAL A 365 -31.77 13.57 8.28
N LEU A 366 -31.46 13.64 9.58
CA LEU A 366 -30.27 14.30 10.09
C LEU A 366 -29.15 13.27 10.16
N VAL A 367 -28.06 13.51 9.42
CA VAL A 367 -26.90 12.61 9.34
C VAL A 367 -25.68 13.26 9.97
N GLU A 368 -25.05 12.58 10.92
CA GLU A 368 -23.70 12.86 11.41
C GLU A 368 -22.67 12.05 10.61
N PHE A 369 -21.78 12.74 9.91
CA PHE A 369 -20.57 12.16 9.31
C PHE A 369 -19.43 12.30 10.31
N TYR A 370 -18.94 11.18 10.84
CA TYR A 370 -17.94 11.16 11.90
C TYR A 370 -16.69 10.36 11.53
N ALA A 371 -15.68 10.44 12.41
CA ALA A 371 -14.50 9.59 12.40
C ALA A 371 -14.25 9.03 13.81
N PRO A 372 -13.95 7.74 14.00
CA PRO A 372 -13.83 7.11 15.32
C PRO A 372 -12.75 7.72 16.23
N TRP A 373 -11.70 8.29 15.63
CA TRP A 373 -10.59 8.92 16.34
C TRP A 373 -10.82 10.40 16.65
N CYS A 374 -11.89 11.02 16.14
CA CYS A 374 -12.14 12.45 16.34
C CYS A 374 -12.75 12.74 17.71
N GLY A 375 -12.03 13.48 18.55
CA GLY A 375 -12.49 13.86 19.89
C GLY A 375 -13.79 14.67 19.90
N HIS A 376 -14.02 15.51 18.89
CA HIS A 376 -15.27 16.27 18.77
C HIS A 376 -16.48 15.38 18.45
N CYS A 377 -16.29 14.29 17.69
CA CYS A 377 -17.34 13.31 17.42
C CYS A 377 -17.69 12.55 18.70
N LYS A 378 -16.66 12.08 19.43
CA LYS A 378 -16.85 11.41 20.73
C LYS A 378 -17.62 12.28 21.73
N SER A 379 -17.36 13.59 21.74
CA SER A 379 -18.10 14.52 22.60
C SER A 379 -19.54 14.80 22.16
N LEU A 380 -19.87 14.59 20.87
CA LEU A 380 -21.21 14.78 20.32
C LEU A 380 -22.07 13.52 20.51
N ALA A 381 -21.47 12.33 20.35
CA ALA A 381 -22.17 11.04 20.41
C ALA A 381 -23.26 10.93 21.49
N PRO A 382 -22.99 11.16 22.80
CA PRO A 382 -24.04 11.02 23.83
C PRO A 382 -25.19 12.03 23.66
N LYS A 383 -24.91 13.25 23.17
CA LYS A 383 -25.95 14.26 22.90
C LYS A 383 -26.78 13.87 21.68
N TYR A 384 -26.15 13.26 20.69
CA TYR A 384 -26.79 12.80 19.47
C TYR A 384 -27.72 11.62 19.74
N ASP A 385 -27.32 10.71 20.63
CA ASP A 385 -28.17 9.61 21.08
C ASP A 385 -29.39 10.11 21.87
N ILE A 386 -29.22 11.10 22.75
CA ILE A 386 -30.35 11.75 23.45
C ILE A 386 -31.29 12.42 22.45
N LEU A 387 -30.74 13.19 21.50
CA LEU A 387 -31.53 13.85 20.45
C LEU A 387 -32.40 12.83 19.71
N ALA A 388 -31.83 11.70 19.30
CA ALA A 388 -32.57 10.64 18.64
C ALA A 388 -33.66 10.03 19.54
N GLY A 389 -33.34 9.77 20.81
CA GLY A 389 -34.30 9.29 21.80
C GLY A 389 -35.52 10.19 21.93
N LEU A 390 -35.34 11.52 21.96
CA LEU A 390 -36.44 12.48 22.05
C LEU A 390 -37.43 12.36 20.88
N TYR A 391 -36.95 12.17 19.65
CA TYR A 391 -37.82 11.99 18.48
C TYR A 391 -38.55 10.65 18.48
N VAL A 392 -37.89 9.59 18.98
CA VAL A 392 -38.52 8.28 19.16
C VAL A 392 -39.62 8.34 20.22
N ASP A 393 -39.33 8.90 21.39
CA ASP A 393 -40.25 9.00 22.53
C ASP A 393 -41.45 9.90 22.23
N ALA A 394 -41.25 10.95 21.43
CA ALA A 394 -42.33 11.81 20.94
C ALA A 394 -43.20 11.14 19.85
N GLY A 395 -42.87 9.92 19.40
CA GLY A 395 -43.59 9.22 18.34
C GLY A 395 -43.40 9.85 16.96
N LEU A 396 -42.25 10.48 16.71
CA LEU A 396 -41.92 11.20 15.47
C LEU A 396 -40.91 10.45 14.58
N ALA A 397 -40.59 9.19 14.89
CA ALA A 397 -39.65 8.37 14.13
C ALA A 397 -40.11 8.04 12.68
N ASP A 398 -41.40 8.23 12.38
CA ASP A 398 -41.96 8.15 11.03
C ASP A 398 -41.71 9.42 10.20
N LYS A 399 -41.30 10.53 10.84
CA LYS A 399 -41.05 11.83 10.19
C LYS A 399 -39.60 12.26 10.25
N VAL A 400 -38.90 11.96 11.34
CA VAL A 400 -37.50 12.35 11.55
C VAL A 400 -36.67 11.11 11.82
N THR A 401 -35.55 10.97 11.11
CA THR A 401 -34.53 9.95 11.37
C THR A 401 -33.23 10.64 11.75
N ILE A 402 -32.69 10.26 12.90
CA ILE A 402 -31.36 10.69 13.36
C ILE A 402 -30.40 9.55 13.07
N ALA A 403 -29.35 9.82 12.32
CA ALA A 403 -28.47 8.77 11.80
C ALA A 403 -27.00 9.21 11.79
N LYS A 404 -26.09 8.24 11.76
CA LYS A 404 -24.64 8.47 11.73
C LYS A 404 -23.94 7.53 10.76
N VAL A 405 -22.83 7.99 10.19
CA VAL A 405 -21.95 7.21 9.30
C VAL A 405 -20.48 7.49 9.62
N ASP A 406 -19.67 6.44 9.72
CA ASP A 406 -18.21 6.56 9.71
C ASP A 406 -17.77 6.85 8.28
N ALA A 407 -17.53 8.13 7.99
CA ALA A 407 -17.11 8.59 6.67
C ALA A 407 -15.62 8.34 6.39
N THR A 408 -14.88 7.70 7.31
CA THR A 408 -13.53 7.16 7.06
C THR A 408 -13.57 5.72 6.57
N ALA A 409 -14.63 4.98 6.91
CA ALA A 409 -14.83 3.59 6.54
C ALA A 409 -15.84 3.39 5.40
N ASN A 410 -16.62 4.42 5.04
CA ASN A 410 -17.67 4.36 4.02
C ASN A 410 -17.51 5.49 3.00
N ASP A 411 -17.54 5.14 1.71
CA ASP A 411 -17.61 6.09 0.60
C ASP A 411 -19.04 6.66 0.55
N VAL A 412 -19.20 7.90 0.95
CA VAL A 412 -20.48 8.62 0.93
C VAL A 412 -20.54 9.59 -0.26
N PRO A 413 -21.74 9.89 -0.80
CA PRO A 413 -21.88 10.80 -1.95
C PRO A 413 -21.41 12.24 -1.67
N ASP A 414 -21.41 12.61 -0.40
CA ASP A 414 -21.09 13.95 0.08
C ASP A 414 -19.60 14.13 0.34
N GLU A 415 -19.00 15.22 -0.19
CA GLU A 415 -17.64 15.59 0.20
C GLU A 415 -17.60 16.07 1.67
N ILE A 416 -16.88 15.33 2.51
CA ILE A 416 -16.70 15.64 3.94
C ILE A 416 -15.32 16.23 4.17
N GLN A 417 -15.25 17.52 4.49
CA GLN A 417 -13.99 18.25 4.71
C GLN A 417 -13.48 18.18 6.16
N GLY A 418 -14.30 17.70 7.10
CA GLY A 418 -13.93 17.61 8.51
C GLY A 418 -14.98 16.90 9.35
N PHE A 419 -14.60 16.53 10.58
CA PHE A 419 -15.43 15.71 11.46
C PHE A 419 -15.68 16.41 12.82
N PRO A 420 -16.91 16.37 13.36
CA PRO A 420 -18.14 15.90 12.71
C PRO A 420 -18.67 16.94 11.71
N THR A 421 -19.20 16.47 10.59
CA THR A 421 -20.06 17.24 9.68
C THR A 421 -21.49 16.75 9.85
N ILE A 422 -22.45 17.67 9.97
CA ILE A 422 -23.87 17.33 10.15
C ILE A 422 -24.66 17.90 8.98
N LYS A 423 -25.51 17.10 8.36
CA LYS A 423 -26.38 17.54 7.26
C LYS A 423 -27.82 17.07 7.47
N LEU A 424 -28.77 17.88 7.03
CA LEU A 424 -30.20 17.54 7.02
C LEU A 424 -30.68 17.30 5.59
N TYR A 425 -31.17 16.09 5.31
CA TYR A 425 -31.78 15.66 4.06
C TYR A 425 -33.30 15.73 4.19
N LYS A 426 -33.90 16.77 3.63
CA LYS A 426 -35.32 17.08 3.81
C LYS A 426 -36.21 16.08 3.08
N ALA A 427 -37.37 15.76 3.66
CA ALA A 427 -38.40 14.99 2.97
C ALA A 427 -38.85 15.75 1.70
N GLY A 428 -38.88 15.07 0.54
CA GLY A 428 -39.19 15.67 -0.76
C GLY A 428 -38.06 16.44 -1.43
N ASP A 429 -36.89 16.61 -0.78
CA ASP A 429 -35.75 17.38 -1.32
C ASP A 429 -34.39 16.83 -0.86
N LYS A 430 -34.11 15.57 -1.21
CA LYS A 430 -32.86 14.88 -0.83
C LYS A 430 -31.61 15.36 -1.55
N LYS A 431 -31.78 16.03 -2.70
CA LYS A 431 -30.66 16.48 -3.55
C LYS A 431 -30.02 17.78 -3.05
N ASN A 432 -30.69 18.51 -2.17
CA ASN A 432 -30.21 19.78 -1.61
C ASN A 432 -30.09 19.69 -0.08
N PRO A 433 -29.19 18.84 0.45
CA PRO A 433 -29.01 18.73 1.89
C PRO A 433 -28.50 20.05 2.48
N VAL A 434 -28.98 20.40 3.67
CA VAL A 434 -28.56 21.61 4.37
C VAL A 434 -27.47 21.24 5.38
N THR A 435 -26.28 21.79 5.19
CA THR A 435 -25.17 21.62 6.13
C THR A 435 -25.40 22.45 7.38
N TYR A 436 -25.32 21.81 8.55
CA TYR A 436 -25.43 22.47 9.83
C TYR A 436 -24.10 23.12 10.23
N SER A 437 -24.15 24.41 10.59
CA SER A 437 -22.98 25.19 11.04
C SER A 437 -23.17 25.84 12.42
N GLY A 438 -24.25 25.47 13.12
CA GLY A 438 -24.56 26.00 14.45
C GLY A 438 -23.83 25.27 15.59
N SER A 439 -24.24 25.56 16.82
CA SER A 439 -23.66 24.92 18.01
C SER A 439 -24.13 23.47 18.15
N ARG A 440 -23.28 22.57 18.63
CA ARG A 440 -23.62 21.14 18.78
C ARG A 440 -24.37 20.86 20.10
N SER A 441 -25.28 21.75 20.49
CA SER A 441 -26.21 21.56 21.61
C SER A 441 -27.45 20.79 21.13
N ILE A 442 -28.19 20.17 22.05
CA ILE A 442 -29.40 19.41 21.69
C ILE A 442 -30.48 20.40 21.22
N GLU A 443 -30.62 21.52 21.90
CA GLU A 443 -31.59 22.57 21.62
C GLU A 443 -31.38 23.19 20.23
N ASP A 444 -30.14 23.47 19.84
CA ASP A 444 -29.86 24.04 18.53
C ASP A 444 -30.04 23.02 17.40
N LEU A 445 -29.80 21.73 17.66
CA LEU A 445 -30.08 20.65 16.70
C LEU A 445 -31.58 20.41 16.54
N ILE A 446 -32.37 20.47 17.63
CA ILE A 446 -33.84 20.44 17.57
C ILE A 446 -34.34 21.62 16.76
N LYS A 447 -33.86 22.83 17.07
CA LYS A 447 -34.23 24.05 16.35
C LYS A 447 -33.92 23.92 14.87
N PHE A 448 -32.77 23.36 14.51
CA PHE A 448 -32.40 23.15 13.11
C PHE A 448 -33.33 22.17 12.39
N ILE A 449 -33.65 21.02 13.00
CA ILE A 449 -34.62 20.08 12.41
C ILE A 449 -35.99 20.74 12.23
N LYS A 450 -36.44 21.54 13.20
CA LYS A 450 -37.71 22.28 13.13
C LYS A 450 -37.72 23.35 12.04
N ASP A 451 -36.69 24.19 11.99
CA ASP A 451 -36.65 25.37 11.13
C ASP A 451 -36.34 24.99 9.67
N ASP A 452 -35.49 23.98 9.46
CA ASP A 452 -35.02 23.57 8.13
C ASP A 452 -35.67 22.28 7.60
N GLY A 453 -36.25 21.44 8.45
CA GLY A 453 -36.93 20.21 8.04
C GLY A 453 -38.28 20.44 7.38
N LYS A 454 -38.71 19.51 6.53
CA LYS A 454 -40.01 19.56 5.86
C LYS A 454 -41.18 19.42 6.83
N HIS A 455 -41.01 18.58 7.86
CA HIS A 455 -42.08 18.26 8.81
C HIS A 455 -42.18 19.26 9.96
N ALA A 456 -41.22 20.19 10.06
CA ALA A 456 -41.10 21.15 11.16
C ALA A 456 -41.25 20.48 12.54
N ALA A 457 -40.64 19.31 12.68
CA ALA A 457 -40.79 18.45 13.85
C ALA A 457 -40.10 19.09 15.07
N GLU A 458 -40.83 19.20 16.17
CA GLU A 458 -40.37 19.83 17.40
C GLU A 458 -40.51 18.86 18.57
N VAL A 459 -39.48 18.81 19.40
CA VAL A 459 -39.44 18.06 20.65
C VAL A 459 -38.92 18.97 21.76
N THR A 460 -39.24 18.66 23.01
CA THR A 460 -38.79 19.42 24.17
C THR A 460 -37.60 18.72 24.83
N TYR A 461 -36.57 19.48 25.17
CA TYR A 461 -35.42 19.00 25.94
C TYR A 461 -35.38 19.72 27.29
N GLU A 462 -35.36 18.96 28.38
CA GLU A 462 -35.22 19.48 29.76
C GLU A 462 -33.98 18.83 30.40
N GLU A 463 -32.95 19.63 30.70
CA GLU A 463 -31.64 19.15 31.19
C GLU A 463 -31.74 18.22 32.42
N GLU A 464 -32.60 18.52 33.41
CA GLU A 464 -32.78 17.67 34.61
C GLU A 464 -33.36 16.29 34.28
N SER A 465 -34.25 16.20 33.29
CA SER A 465 -34.84 14.94 32.85
C SER A 465 -33.87 14.12 31.99
N ALA A 466 -33.05 14.80 31.19
CA ALA A 466 -32.04 14.19 30.34
C ALA A 466 -30.83 13.68 31.14
N GLU A 467 -30.44 14.35 32.23
CA GLU A 467 -29.41 13.82 33.15
C GLU A 467 -29.85 12.54 33.86
N ALA A 468 -31.15 12.38 34.15
CA ALA A 468 -31.70 11.14 34.69
C ALA A 468 -31.76 10.01 33.64
N GLN A 469 -31.87 10.35 32.35
CA GLN A 469 -31.93 9.41 31.22
C GLN A 469 -30.56 9.07 30.63
N LYS A 470 -29.54 9.92 30.84
CA LYS A 470 -28.16 9.72 30.39
C LYS A 470 -27.62 8.32 30.64
N PRO A 471 -27.75 7.71 31.85
CA PRO A 471 -27.24 6.37 32.10
C PRO A 471 -27.92 5.30 31.23
N ILE A 472 -29.19 5.52 30.88
CA ILE A 472 -29.99 4.57 30.08
C ILE A 472 -29.58 4.71 28.60
N VAL A 473 -29.51 5.93 28.09
CA VAL A 473 -29.08 6.22 26.72
C VAL A 473 -27.63 5.84 26.49
N GLU A 474 -26.73 6.16 27.43
CA GLU A 474 -25.32 5.71 27.40
C GLU A 474 -25.25 4.17 27.47
N SER A 475 -26.06 3.50 28.28
CA SER A 475 -26.09 2.02 28.30
C SER A 475 -26.58 1.43 26.98
N MET A 476 -27.56 2.07 26.32
CA MET A 476 -28.09 1.62 25.03
C MET A 476 -27.09 1.91 23.90
N ALA A 477 -26.38 3.04 23.98
CA ALA A 477 -25.33 3.41 23.04
C ALA A 477 -24.08 2.54 23.20
N GLU A 478 -23.68 2.22 24.44
CA GLU A 478 -22.63 1.25 24.75
C GLU A 478 -23.04 -0.14 24.29
N GLN A 479 -24.31 -0.54 24.45
CA GLN A 479 -24.83 -1.80 23.91
C GLN A 479 -24.81 -1.81 22.38
N ALA A 480 -25.24 -0.74 21.72
CA ALA A 480 -25.20 -0.64 20.26
C ALA A 480 -23.76 -0.63 19.72
N ALA A 481 -22.84 0.07 20.39
CA ALA A 481 -21.42 0.08 20.06
C ALA A 481 -20.79 -1.29 20.31
N ALA A 482 -21.09 -1.92 21.45
CA ALA A 482 -20.63 -3.26 21.79
C ALA A 482 -21.25 -4.33 20.90
N ALA A 483 -22.47 -4.17 20.39
CA ALA A 483 -23.09 -5.05 19.43
C ALA A 483 -22.51 -4.86 18.03
N THR A 484 -22.11 -3.64 17.68
CA THR A 484 -21.35 -3.38 16.45
C THR A 484 -19.95 -4.01 16.54
N GLU A 485 -19.26 -3.85 17.67
CA GLU A 485 -17.97 -4.51 17.92
C GLU A 485 -18.12 -6.03 18.06
N ALA A 486 -19.19 -6.52 18.66
CA ALA A 486 -19.47 -7.96 18.80
C ALA A 486 -19.97 -8.57 17.49
N ALA A 487 -20.64 -7.83 16.61
CA ALA A 487 -20.93 -8.30 15.25
C ALA A 487 -19.64 -8.39 14.43
N LYS A 488 -18.70 -7.46 14.65
CA LYS A 488 -17.36 -7.53 14.10
C LYS A 488 -16.59 -8.73 14.66
N SER A 489 -16.58 -8.94 15.98
CA SER A 489 -15.87 -10.04 16.64
C SER A 489 -16.54 -11.39 16.46
N ALA A 490 -17.87 -11.48 16.38
CA ALA A 490 -18.60 -12.71 16.07
C ALA A 490 -18.49 -13.06 14.58
N GLY A 491 -18.31 -12.07 13.70
CA GLY A 491 -17.83 -12.28 12.34
C GLY A 491 -16.44 -12.93 12.31
N GLU A 492 -15.54 -12.50 13.21
CA GLU A 492 -14.19 -13.06 13.42
C GLU A 492 -14.22 -14.45 14.10
N GLU A 493 -15.10 -14.69 15.10
CA GLU A 493 -15.23 -15.98 15.79
C GLU A 493 -16.03 -17.01 14.97
N ALA A 494 -17.02 -16.59 14.19
CA ALA A 494 -17.74 -17.48 13.28
C ALA A 494 -16.82 -17.93 12.13
N THR A 495 -15.93 -17.05 11.64
CA THR A 495 -14.87 -17.46 10.72
C THR A 495 -13.88 -18.41 11.40
N GLU A 496 -13.53 -18.22 12.67
CA GLU A 496 -12.68 -19.15 13.43
C GLU A 496 -13.36 -20.50 13.70
N ALA A 497 -14.66 -20.52 14.01
CA ALA A 497 -15.44 -21.74 14.21
C ALA A 497 -15.66 -22.52 12.91
N VAL A 498 -15.83 -21.83 11.77
CA VAL A 498 -15.85 -22.45 10.44
C VAL A 498 -14.48 -23.00 10.06
N LYS A 499 -13.39 -22.32 10.43
CA LYS A 499 -11.99 -22.78 10.25
C LYS A 499 -11.69 -24.02 11.12
N SER A 500 -12.21 -24.05 12.35
CA SER A 500 -12.18 -25.21 13.25
C SER A 500 -12.98 -26.39 12.69
N ALA A 501 -14.24 -26.17 12.27
CA ALA A 501 -15.09 -27.20 11.70
C ALA A 501 -14.56 -27.75 10.36
N ALA A 502 -13.91 -26.91 9.54
CA ALA A 502 -13.21 -27.33 8.33
C ALA A 502 -11.96 -28.18 8.64
N SER A 503 -11.23 -27.85 9.71
CA SER A 503 -10.10 -28.65 10.18
C SER A 503 -10.53 -30.00 10.77
N GLU A 504 -11.66 -30.05 11.48
CA GLU A 504 -12.22 -31.29 12.02
C GLU A 504 -12.80 -32.17 10.91
N ALA A 505 -13.49 -31.60 9.91
CA ALA A 505 -13.97 -32.32 8.73
C ALA A 505 -12.81 -32.87 7.86
N SER A 506 -11.69 -32.15 7.77
CA SER A 506 -10.46 -32.64 7.11
C SER A 506 -9.77 -33.76 7.88
N SER A 507 -9.89 -33.80 9.22
CA SER A 507 -9.32 -34.88 10.04
C SER A 507 -10.20 -36.13 10.09
N ALA A 508 -11.52 -35.98 10.00
CA ALA A 508 -12.48 -37.08 9.91
C ALA A 508 -12.41 -37.82 8.56
N ALA A 509 -12.06 -37.12 7.47
CA ALA A 509 -11.85 -37.73 6.16
C ALA A 509 -10.51 -38.50 6.02
N ALA A 510 -9.57 -38.31 6.96
CA ALA A 510 -8.26 -38.99 6.97
C ALA A 510 -8.19 -40.21 7.92
N GLY A 511 -9.29 -40.54 8.62
CA GLY A 511 -9.33 -41.59 9.64
C GLY A 511 -9.95 -42.93 9.23
N GLU A 512 -10.42 -43.09 7.99
CA GLU A 512 -11.18 -44.29 7.57
C GLU A 512 -10.47 -45.20 6.54
N GLU A 513 -9.16 -45.04 6.32
CA GLU A 513 -8.34 -46.01 5.58
C GLU A 513 -7.14 -46.47 6.40
N THR A 514 -7.33 -47.50 7.23
CA THR A 514 -6.38 -48.62 7.41
C THR A 514 -6.86 -49.54 8.54
N HIS A 515 -7.48 -50.67 8.19
CA HIS A 515 -7.12 -52.03 8.65
C HIS A 515 -8.24 -53.02 8.35
N ASP A 516 -8.10 -53.78 7.27
CA ASP A 516 -8.39 -55.22 7.30
C ASP A 516 -7.70 -55.92 6.13
N GLU A 517 -6.55 -56.56 6.44
CA GLU A 517 -6.06 -57.72 5.70
C GLU A 517 -6.49 -58.95 6.51
N LEU A 518 -7.43 -59.72 5.97
CA LEU A 518 -7.40 -61.19 5.90
C LEU A 518 -8.31 -61.69 4.76
#